data_AF-A0A969GB48-F1
#
_entry.id   AF-A0A969GB48-F1
#
_cell.length_a   1.000
_cell.length_b   1.000
_cell.length_c   1.000
_cell.angle_alpha   90.00
_cell.angle_beta   90.00
_cell.angle_gamma   90.00
#
_symmetry.space_group_name_H-M   'P 1'
#
loop_
_entity.id
_entity.type
_entity.pdbx_description
1 polymer ?
#
loop_
_entity_poly.entity_id
_entity_poly.type
_entity_poly.pdbx_seq_one_letter_code
_entity_poly.pdbx_strand_id
1 'polypeptide(L)'
;MQNIKILGIGSLKYRQLLENLNNAIIELKMDATVERFEEVEDFLRFNIVEIPTLMINDKVVVRGYAPDVEELKSILMPKVAANAMINKFFTNSCFN
;
A
#
# COMPACT_ATOMS: atom_id res chain seq x y z
N MET A 1 14.06 -5.37 8.55
CA MET A 1 13.78 -5.22 7.11
C MET A 1 12.27 -5.29 6.92
N GLN A 2 11.63 -4.19 6.51
CA GLN A 2 10.21 -4.18 6.16
C GLN A 2 10.04 -4.40 4.66
N ASN A 3 9.14 -5.30 4.27
CA ASN A 3 8.82 -5.52 2.86
C ASN A 3 7.63 -4.65 2.47
N ILE A 4 7.85 -3.70 1.58
CA ILE A 4 6.83 -2.79 1.09
C ILE A 4 6.56 -3.12 -0.36
N LYS A 5 5.30 -3.42 -0.67
CA LYS A 5 4.84 -3.79 -2.01
C LYS A 5 3.89 -2.73 -2.50
N ILE A 6 4.14 -2.17 -3.67
CA ILE A 6 3.23 -1.22 -4.30
C ILE A 6 2.66 -1.88 -5.53
N LEU A 7 1.33 -1.90 -5.61
CA LEU A 7 0.60 -2.41 -6.75
C LEU A 7 -0.07 -1.24 -7.45
N GLY A 8 0.44 -0.92 -8.63
CA GLY A 8 -0.20 0.05 -9.48
C GLY A 8 0.55 0.42 -10.73
N ILE A 9 -0.19 0.98 -11.69
CA ILE A 9 0.31 1.33 -13.01
C ILE A 9 -0.05 2.77 -13.35
N GLY A 10 0.96 3.54 -13.79
CA GLY A 10 0.81 4.71 -14.67
C GLY A 10 0.05 5.96 -14.17
N SER A 11 -0.50 5.97 -12.95
CA SER A 11 -1.26 7.13 -12.45
C SER A 11 -0.37 8.21 -11.82
N LEU A 12 -0.81 9.47 -11.87
CA LEU A 12 -0.15 10.58 -11.15
C LEU A 12 -0.01 10.27 -9.65
N LYS A 13 -1.05 9.66 -9.07
CA LYS A 13 -1.10 9.24 -7.66
C LYS A 13 -0.04 8.18 -7.32
N TYR A 14 0.22 7.22 -8.21
CA TYR A 14 1.25 6.21 -8.00
C TYR A 14 2.66 6.82 -7.90
N ARG A 15 2.97 7.78 -8.78
CA ARG A 15 4.25 8.50 -8.73
C ARG A 15 4.40 9.29 -7.42
N GLN A 16 3.36 10.01 -7.02
CA GLN A 16 3.34 10.73 -5.74
C GLN A 16 3.54 9.79 -4.54
N LEU A 17 2.88 8.63 -4.53
CA LEU A 17 3.04 7.64 -3.48
C LEU A 17 4.48 7.11 -3.39
N LEU A 18 5.12 6.82 -4.53
CA LEU A 18 6.51 6.37 -4.59
C LEU A 18 7.47 7.43 -4.03
N GLU A 19 7.31 8.69 -4.44
CA GLU A 19 8.12 9.79 -3.93
C GLU A 19 7.93 9.97 -2.42
N ASN A 20 6.67 10.00 -1.96
CA ASN A 20 6.35 10.16 -0.55
C ASN A 20 6.89 9.01 0.30
N LEU A 21 6.81 7.77 -0.21
CA LEU A 21 7.32 6.59 0.46
C LEU A 21 8.84 6.62 0.60
N ASN A 22 9.54 6.94 -0.48
CA ASN A 22 11.00 7.06 -0.44
C ASN A 22 11.44 8.13 0.57
N ASN A 23 10.77 9.28 0.59
CA ASN A 23 11.03 10.34 1.57
C ASN A 23 10.79 9.84 3.00
N ALA A 24 9.69 9.12 3.25
CA ALA A 24 9.39 8.56 4.57
C ALA A 24 10.45 7.54 5.03
N ILE A 25 10.92 6.65 4.14
CA ILE A 25 11.98 5.66 4.46
C ILE A 25 13.29 6.36 4.81
N ILE A 26 13.68 7.38 4.03
CA ILE A 26 14.90 8.17 4.25
C ILE A 26 14.83 8.91 5.59
N GLU A 27 13.70 9.56 5.89
CA GLU A 27 13.48 10.28 7.14
C GLU A 27 13.50 9.34 8.36
N LEU A 28 12.88 8.17 8.24
CA LEU A 28 12.83 7.17 9.30
C LEU A 28 14.13 6.37 9.45
N LYS A 29 15.08 6.51 8.52
CA LYS A 29 16.36 5.75 8.47
C LYS A 29 16.15 4.25 8.68
N MET A 30 15.11 3.71 8.07
CA MET A 30 14.73 2.31 8.22
C MET A 30 15.13 1.47 7.00
N ASP A 31 15.52 0.23 7.23
CA ASP A 31 15.70 -0.73 6.15
C ASP A 31 14.33 -1.25 5.67
N ALA A 32 13.88 -0.71 4.54
CA ALA A 32 12.70 -1.15 3.82
C ALA A 32 13.04 -1.51 2.37
N THR A 33 12.41 -2.57 1.86
CA THR A 33 12.52 -3.01 0.47
C THR A 33 11.23 -2.64 -0.25
N VAL A 34 11.34 -1.87 -1.33
CA VAL A 34 10.19 -1.45 -2.14
C VAL A 34 10.10 -2.31 -3.39
N GLU A 35 9.13 -3.21 -3.42
CA GLU A 35 8.78 -4.04 -4.57
C GLU A 35 7.63 -3.39 -5.34
N ARG A 36 7.81 -3.25 -6.65
CA ARG A 36 6.80 -2.67 -7.55
C ARG A 36 6.18 -3.80 -8.35
N PHE A 37 4.86 -3.89 -8.27
CA PHE A 37 4.06 -4.85 -9.01
C PHE A 37 3.19 -4.05 -9.98
N GLU A 38 3.55 -4.15 -11.26
CA GLU A 38 2.93 -3.41 -12.36
C GLU A 38 2.22 -4.37 -13.34
N GLU A 39 2.31 -5.68 -13.10
CA GLU A 39 1.75 -6.71 -13.98
C GLU A 39 0.32 -7.10 -13.57
N VAL A 40 -0.49 -7.47 -14.56
CA VAL A 40 -1.91 -7.84 -14.37
C VAL A 40 -2.03 -9.05 -13.43
N GLU A 41 -1.09 -9.97 -13.54
CA GLU A 41 -0.95 -11.19 -12.75
C GLU A 41 -0.86 -10.89 -11.25
N ASP A 42 -0.21 -9.79 -10.87
CA ASP A 42 -0.07 -9.40 -9.47
C ASP A 42 -1.41 -8.92 -8.89
N PHE A 43 -2.14 -8.09 -9.63
CA PHE A 43 -3.46 -7.63 -9.20
C PHE A 43 -4.42 -8.80 -8.97
N LEU A 44 -4.37 -9.82 -9.83
CA LEU A 44 -5.14 -11.05 -9.66
C LEU A 44 -4.71 -11.85 -8.44
N ARG A 45 -3.39 -12.05 -8.23
CA ARG A 45 -2.85 -12.78 -7.07
C ARG A 45 -3.24 -12.13 -5.74
N PHE A 46 -3.22 -10.82 -5.68
CA PHE A 46 -3.53 -10.06 -4.46
C PHE A 46 -5.01 -9.67 -4.36
N ASN A 47 -5.85 -10.06 -5.32
CA ASN A 47 -7.27 -9.70 -5.43
C ASN A 47 -7.50 -8.18 -5.28
N ILE A 48 -6.65 -7.40 -5.94
CA ILE A 48 -6.67 -5.93 -5.88
C ILE A 48 -7.52 -5.41 -7.03
N VAL A 49 -8.62 -4.75 -6.65
CA VAL A 49 -9.53 -4.09 -7.59
C VAL A 49 -9.24 -2.58 -7.67
N GLU A 50 -8.66 -2.00 -6.63
CA GLU A 50 -8.44 -0.55 -6.49
C GLU A 50 -6.95 -0.20 -6.52
N ILE A 51 -6.59 0.70 -7.43
CA ILE A 51 -5.21 1.12 -7.72
C ILE A 51 -5.12 2.63 -7.52
N PRO A 52 -4.09 3.16 -6.83
CA PRO A 52 -2.91 2.45 -6.29
C PRO A 52 -3.17 1.75 -4.95
N THR A 53 -2.50 0.61 -4.72
CA THR A 53 -2.51 -0.11 -3.44
C THR A 53 -1.10 -0.22 -2.85
N LEU A 54 -0.97 0.04 -1.55
CA LEU A 54 0.25 -0.13 -0.77
C LEU A 54 0.09 -1.30 0.20
N MET A 55 1.06 -2.19 0.21
CA MET A 55 1.17 -3.34 1.09
C MET A 55 2.46 -3.24 1.92
N ILE A 56 2.38 -3.54 3.21
CA ILE A 56 3.54 -3.60 4.10
C ILE A 56 3.49 -4.95 4.82
N ASN A 57 4.56 -5.73 4.70
CA ASN A 57 4.68 -7.10 5.24
C ASN A 57 3.45 -7.97 4.88
N ASP A 58 3.09 -7.98 3.60
CA ASP A 58 1.93 -8.71 3.04
C ASP A 58 0.56 -8.28 3.59
N LYS A 59 0.48 -7.14 4.27
CA LYS A 59 -0.78 -6.53 4.71
C LYS A 59 -1.09 -5.29 3.92
N VAL A 60 -2.29 -5.23 3.34
CA VAL A 60 -2.75 -4.04 2.64
C VAL A 60 -3.02 -2.93 3.65
N VAL A 61 -2.35 -1.80 3.49
CA VAL A 61 -2.46 -0.63 4.37
C VAL A 61 -3.24 0.51 3.72
N VAL A 62 -3.15 0.66 2.39
CA VAL A 62 -3.79 1.74 1.63
C VAL A 62 -4.33 1.19 0.32
N ARG A 63 -5.51 1.66 -0.08
CA ARG A 63 -6.17 1.31 -1.35
C ARG A 63 -6.81 2.56 -1.96
N GLY A 64 -6.61 2.80 -3.25
CA GLY A 64 -7.33 3.81 -4.03
C GLY A 64 -6.88 5.28 -3.86
N TYR A 65 -5.92 5.58 -2.99
CA TYR A 65 -5.38 6.93 -2.80
C TYR A 65 -3.87 6.94 -2.51
N ALA A 66 -3.26 8.12 -2.63
CA ALA A 66 -1.85 8.35 -2.34
C ALA A 66 -1.73 9.13 -1.01
N PRO A 67 -1.33 8.48 0.09
CA PRO A 67 -1.06 9.15 1.37
C PRO A 67 0.12 10.11 1.28
N ASP A 68 0.11 11.12 2.15
CA ASP A 68 1.21 12.06 2.33
C ASP A 68 2.35 11.44 3.15
N VAL A 69 3.52 12.10 3.13
CA VAL A 69 4.73 11.64 3.86
C VAL A 69 4.46 11.46 5.36
N GLU A 70 3.69 12.34 5.98
CA GLU A 70 3.37 12.25 7.41
C GLU A 70 2.45 11.06 7.74
N GLU A 71 1.50 10.77 6.86
CA GLU A 71 0.60 9.62 7.00
C GLU A 71 1.38 8.32 6.79
N LEU A 72 2.26 8.26 5.77
CA LEU A 72 3.15 7.12 5.54
C LEU A 72 4.07 6.87 6.72
N LYS A 73 4.66 7.91 7.31
CA LYS A 73 5.44 7.77 8.54
C LYS A 73 4.60 7.18 9.67
N SER A 74 3.36 7.64 9.83
CA SER A 74 2.44 7.11 10.84
C SER A 74 2.03 5.66 10.61
N ILE A 75 1.95 5.22 9.35
CA ILE A 75 1.64 3.83 8.96
C ILE A 75 2.87 2.92 9.14
N LEU A 76 4.06 3.40 8.77
CA LEU A 76 5.33 2.68 8.88
C LEU A 76 5.80 2.56 10.33
N MET A 77 5.52 3.56 11.15
CA MET A 77 5.73 3.51 12.59
C MET A 77 4.71 2.56 13.22
N PRO A 78 5.14 1.46 13.86
CA PRO A 78 4.23 0.49 14.43
C PRO A 78 3.53 1.10 15.65
N LYS A 79 2.34 1.67 15.46
CA LYS A 79 1.33 1.67 16.52
C LYS A 79 0.79 0.25 16.60
N VAL A 80 1.39 -0.53 17.50
CA VAL A 80 0.82 -1.78 17.99
C VAL A 80 -0.68 -1.54 18.25
N ALA A 81 -1.54 -2.29 17.56
CA ALA A 81 -3.01 -2.27 17.61
C ALA A 81 -3.76 -1.40 16.59
N ALA A 82 -4.01 -1.97 15.40
CA ALA A 82 -5.25 -1.75 14.65
C ALA A 82 -5.55 -2.92 13.69
N ASN A 83 -5.54 -4.16 14.17
CA ASN A 83 -6.08 -5.32 13.44
C ASN A 83 -7.64 -5.27 13.33
N ALA A 84 -8.25 -4.09 13.18
CA ALA A 84 -9.69 -3.91 13.43
C ALA A 84 -10.53 -3.30 12.30
N MET A 85 -9.98 -2.92 11.13
CA MET A 85 -10.80 -2.18 10.14
C MET A 85 -10.83 -2.66 8.68
N ILE A 86 -10.25 -3.82 8.35
CA ILE A 86 -10.24 -4.30 6.95
C ILE A 86 -11.41 -5.26 6.62
N ASN A 87 -12.05 -5.90 7.61
CA ASN A 87 -13.20 -6.80 7.37
C ASN A 87 -14.56 -6.07 7.29
N LYS A 88 -14.64 -4.89 6.66
CA LYS A 88 -15.94 -4.25 6.39
C LYS A 88 -16.17 -3.77 4.95
N PHE A 89 -15.23 -3.96 4.02
CA PHE A 89 -15.40 -3.48 2.64
C PHE A 89 -15.46 -4.54 1.54
N PHE A 90 -15.38 -5.83 1.86
CA PHE A 90 -15.62 -6.91 0.89
C PHE A 90 -16.95 -7.61 1.18
N THR A 91 -18.05 -6.89 1.05
CA THR A 91 -19.34 -7.53 0.74
C THR A 91 -20.02 -6.74 -0.36
N ASN A 92 -20.37 -7.48 -1.41
CA ASN A 92 -21.31 -7.17 -2.48
C ASN A 92 -20.71 -6.53 -3.74
N SER A 93 -20.28 -7.40 -4.66
CA SER A 93 -21.00 -7.43 -5.93
C SER A 93 -21.27 -8.87 -6.31
N CYS A 94 -22.57 -9.17 -6.34
CA CYS A 94 -23.16 -10.39 -6.87
C CYS A 94 -22.64 -10.62 -8.30
N PHE A 95 -21.94 -11.73 -8.52
CA PHE A 95 -22.05 -12.40 -9.81
C PHE A 95 -23.31 -13.27 -9.71
N ASN A 96 -24.40 -12.74 -10.24
CA ASN A 96 -25.53 -13.55 -10.69
C ASN A 96 -25.35 -13.80 -12.19
#